data_AF-A0A2V7VX83-F1
#
_entry.id   AF-A0A2V7VX83-F1
#
_cell.length_a   1.000
_cell.length_b   1.000
_cell.length_c   1.000
_cell.angle_alpha   90.00
_cell.angle_beta   90.00
_cell.angle_gamma   90.00
#
_symmetry.space_group_name_H-M   'P 1'
#
loop_
_entity.id
_entity.type
_entity.pdbx_description
1 polymer ?
#
loop_
_entity_poly.entity_id
_entity_poly.type
_entity_poly.pdbx_seq_one_letter_code
_entity_poly.pdbx_strand_id
1 'polypeptide(L)'
;MSTIENGSTVPTPNYVQTAQARLEELRVWREQIPRFVIPPTSDATKRLSIAASVPAAFIELTNVAVTNQKALVREERVPPAEIRDLMSYADAYSPVADELEALAQFVRHSVTAARNTAGSEALTTYSLAQRLAKKSQHAHLVPYVADMRRALGRVKKLTPEEAAQKATERAAKATAKVAKATAKAAKSAKTAPAPPANPAPTTQQPS
;
A
#
# COMPACT_ATOMS: atom_id res chain seq x y z
N MET A 1 46.75 -17.23 -11.91
CA MET A 1 46.11 -16.77 -10.67
C MET A 1 45.19 -15.61 -11.05
N SER A 2 43.89 -15.83 -10.96
CA SER A 2 42.86 -14.87 -11.36
C SER A 2 42.37 -14.11 -10.14
N THR A 3 42.43 -12.78 -10.17
CA THR A 3 41.69 -11.93 -9.24
C THR A 3 40.87 -10.97 -10.07
N ILE A 4 39.56 -11.19 -10.09
CA ILE A 4 38.56 -10.33 -10.73
C ILE A 4 37.95 -9.50 -9.60
N GLU A 5 38.58 -8.37 -9.28
CA GLU A 5 37.97 -7.33 -8.44
C GLU A 5 37.37 -6.29 -9.40
N ASN A 6 36.15 -6.53 -9.88
CA ASN A 6 35.36 -5.49 -10.53
C ASN A 6 34.12 -5.23 -9.67
N GLY A 7 34.35 -4.68 -8.48
CA GLY A 7 33.32 -4.00 -7.70
C GLY A 7 32.97 -2.69 -8.40
N SER A 8 32.04 -2.76 -9.34
CA SER A 8 31.50 -1.58 -10.03
C SER A 8 30.73 -0.73 -9.01
N THR A 9 31.41 0.20 -8.35
CA THR A 9 30.81 1.22 -7.49
C THR A 9 30.13 2.25 -8.39
N VAL A 10 28.96 1.91 -8.91
CA VAL A 10 28.08 2.89 -9.56
C VAL A 10 27.81 3.97 -8.50
N PRO A 11 28.14 5.25 -8.73
CA PRO A 11 27.84 6.31 -7.79
C PRO A 11 26.33 6.34 -7.58
N THR A 12 25.86 5.98 -6.38
CA THR A 12 24.44 6.03 -6.06
C THR A 12 23.99 7.49 -6.08
N PRO A 13 23.07 7.90 -6.96
CA PRO A 13 22.57 9.27 -6.96
C PRO A 13 21.91 9.56 -5.62
N ASN A 14 22.18 10.72 -5.03
CA ASN A 14 21.42 11.18 -3.87
C ASN A 14 20.01 11.57 -4.33
N TYR A 15 19.08 10.60 -4.35
CA TYR A 15 17.70 10.79 -4.80
C TYR A 15 16.94 11.83 -3.98
N VAL A 16 17.29 12.01 -2.70
CA VAL A 16 16.67 13.03 -1.84
C VAL A 16 17.07 14.43 -2.29
N GLN A 17 18.37 14.66 -2.47
CA GLN A 17 18.89 15.97 -2.88
C GLN A 17 18.41 16.33 -4.30
N THR A 18 18.44 15.37 -5.23
CA THR A 18 17.97 15.60 -6.60
C THR A 18 16.46 15.88 -6.65
N ALA A 19 15.64 15.18 -5.87
CA ALA A 19 14.21 15.47 -5.77
C ALA A 19 13.92 16.85 -5.15
N GLN A 20 14.70 17.28 -4.16
CA GLN A 20 14.59 18.61 -3.56
C GLN A 20 14.85 19.72 -4.59
N ALA A 21 15.90 19.59 -5.40
CA ALA A 21 16.19 20.54 -6.47
C ALA A 21 15.03 20.66 -7.48
N ARG A 22 14.41 19.54 -7.87
CA ARG A 22 13.23 19.56 -8.76
C ARG A 22 12.01 20.22 -8.12
N LEU A 23 11.80 20.06 -6.82
CA LEU A 23 10.73 20.75 -6.10
C LEU A 23 10.97 22.27 -6.04
N GLU A 24 12.21 22.70 -5.90
CA GLU A 24 12.57 24.12 -5.94
C GLU A 24 12.32 24.72 -7.33
N GLU A 25 12.70 24.02 -8.39
CA GLU A 25 12.40 24.42 -9.78
C GLU A 25 10.89 24.58 -10.00
N LEU A 26 10.07 23.64 -9.51
CA LEU A 26 8.61 23.74 -9.59
C LEU A 26 8.06 24.92 -8.79
N ARG A 27 8.67 25.28 -7.66
CA ARG A 27 8.24 26.46 -6.87
C ARG A 27 8.52 27.75 -7.62
N VAL A 28 9.69 27.85 -8.26
CA VAL A 28 10.06 28.98 -9.13
C VAL A 28 9.07 29.12 -10.29
N TRP A 29 8.66 28.01 -10.91
CA TRP A 29 7.66 28.04 -11.98
C TRP A 29 6.34 28.66 -11.54
N ARG A 30 5.87 28.39 -10.31
CA ARG A 30 4.63 29.02 -9.80
C ARG A 30 4.72 30.54 -9.72
N GLU A 31 5.91 31.08 -9.52
CA GLU A 31 6.14 32.53 -9.44
C GLU A 31 6.23 33.16 -10.84
N GLN A 32 6.59 32.37 -11.85
CA GLN A 32 6.74 32.81 -13.24
C GLN A 32 5.47 32.68 -14.08
N ILE A 33 4.56 31.77 -13.71
CA ILE A 33 3.30 31.57 -14.45
C ILE A 33 2.39 32.80 -14.25
N PRO A 34 2.07 33.54 -15.32
CA PRO A 34 1.16 34.67 -15.23
C PRO A 34 -0.24 34.17 -14.87
N ARG A 35 -1.01 34.96 -14.12
CA ARG A 35 -2.39 34.62 -13.71
C ARG A 35 -2.49 33.27 -12.97
N PHE A 36 -1.42 32.82 -12.31
CA PHE A 36 -1.45 31.61 -11.48
C PHE A 36 -2.42 31.78 -10.29
N VAL A 37 -3.38 30.88 -10.16
CA VAL A 37 -4.37 30.87 -9.08
C VAL A 37 -4.36 29.50 -8.40
N ILE A 38 -4.25 29.52 -7.07
CA ILE A 38 -4.44 28.31 -6.25
C ILE A 38 -5.93 28.18 -5.97
N PRO A 39 -6.59 27.05 -6.32
CA PRO A 39 -7.99 26.84 -6.02
C PRO A 39 -8.24 26.98 -4.51
N PRO A 40 -9.19 27.83 -4.08
CA PRO A 40 -9.48 28.01 -2.64
C PRO A 40 -10.11 26.75 -2.04
N THR A 41 -10.76 25.94 -2.87
CA THR A 41 -11.44 24.69 -2.48
C THR A 41 -11.27 23.66 -3.60
N SER A 42 -11.47 22.38 -3.26
CA SER A 42 -11.38 21.27 -4.22
C SER A 42 -12.48 21.27 -5.29
N ASP A 43 -13.57 22.00 -5.06
CA ASP A 43 -14.70 22.13 -6.00
C ASP A 43 -14.65 23.41 -6.84
N ALA A 44 -13.71 24.34 -6.58
CA ALA A 44 -13.62 25.61 -7.28
C ALA A 44 -13.52 25.44 -8.80
N THR A 45 -12.68 24.51 -9.29
CA THR A 45 -12.55 24.21 -10.72
C THR A 45 -13.86 23.72 -11.35
N LYS A 46 -14.63 22.91 -10.64
CA LYS A 46 -15.92 22.39 -11.14
C LYS A 46 -16.90 23.53 -11.38
N ARG A 47 -16.90 24.55 -10.51
CA ARG A 47 -17.78 25.72 -10.66
C ARG A 47 -17.42 26.56 -11.88
N LEU A 48 -16.14 26.63 -12.26
CA LEU A 48 -15.67 27.36 -13.45
C LEU A 48 -15.99 26.65 -14.76
N SER A 49 -16.13 25.32 -14.73
CA SER A 49 -16.25 24.48 -15.93
C SER A 49 -17.40 24.86 -16.87
N ILE A 50 -18.52 25.36 -16.32
CA ILE A 50 -19.69 25.73 -17.13
C ILE A 50 -19.34 26.88 -18.07
N ALA A 51 -18.79 27.98 -17.55
CA ALA A 51 -18.41 29.13 -18.38
C ALA A 51 -17.15 28.85 -19.21
N ALA A 52 -16.23 28.02 -18.72
CA ALA A 52 -15.03 27.62 -19.44
C ALA A 52 -15.32 26.68 -20.63
N SER A 53 -16.47 26.01 -20.65
CA SER A 53 -16.88 25.13 -21.75
C SER A 53 -17.40 25.87 -22.99
N VAL A 54 -17.52 27.20 -22.92
CA VAL A 54 -18.00 28.01 -24.04
C VAL A 54 -16.98 27.98 -25.18
N PRO A 55 -17.40 27.68 -26.43
CA PRO A 55 -16.48 27.61 -27.56
C PRO A 55 -15.77 28.93 -27.85
N ALA A 56 -14.47 28.88 -28.18
CA ALA A 56 -13.67 30.06 -28.54
C ALA A 56 -14.29 30.89 -29.68
N ALA A 57 -14.86 30.23 -30.70
CA ALA A 57 -15.53 30.91 -31.81
C ALA A 57 -16.74 31.75 -31.36
N PHE A 58 -17.50 31.26 -30.38
CA PHE A 58 -18.60 32.02 -29.79
C PHE A 58 -18.09 33.25 -29.03
N ILE A 59 -17.01 33.08 -28.25
CA ILE A 59 -16.37 34.18 -27.52
C ILE A 59 -15.89 35.27 -28.50
N GLU A 60 -15.25 34.91 -29.60
CA GLU A 60 -14.80 35.90 -30.59
C GLU A 60 -15.97 36.59 -31.32
N LEU A 61 -17.01 35.85 -31.70
CA LEU A 61 -18.21 36.45 -32.31
C LEU A 61 -18.89 37.45 -31.38
N THR A 62 -19.00 37.12 -30.08
CA THR A 62 -19.56 38.06 -29.09
C THR A 62 -18.66 39.28 -28.89
N ASN A 63 -17.34 39.13 -28.94
CA ASN A 63 -16.42 40.26 -28.91
C ASN A 63 -16.61 41.19 -30.11
N VAL A 64 -16.69 40.64 -31.33
CA VAL A 64 -16.94 41.39 -32.55
C VAL A 64 -18.30 42.11 -32.48
N ALA A 65 -19.34 41.45 -32.00
CA ALA A 65 -20.66 42.04 -31.85
C ALA A 65 -20.64 43.24 -30.88
N VAL A 66 -19.97 43.12 -29.74
CA VAL A 66 -19.87 44.22 -28.76
C VAL A 66 -19.03 45.39 -29.28
N THR A 67 -17.96 45.12 -30.04
CA THR A 67 -17.16 46.19 -30.67
C THR A 67 -17.97 46.99 -31.68
N ASN A 68 -18.84 46.33 -32.44
CA ASN A 68 -19.62 47.00 -33.48
C ASN A 68 -20.92 47.61 -32.98
N GLN A 69 -21.50 47.09 -31.88
CA GLN A 69 -22.81 47.52 -31.39
C GLN A 69 -22.75 48.13 -29.99
N LYS A 70 -22.96 49.45 -29.92
CA LYS A 70 -22.96 50.21 -28.65
C LYS A 70 -24.03 49.75 -27.67
N ALA A 71 -25.18 49.26 -28.16
CA ALA A 71 -26.27 48.77 -27.32
C ALA A 71 -25.90 47.52 -26.49
N LEU A 72 -24.83 46.81 -26.86
CA LEU A 72 -24.35 45.62 -26.14
C LEU A 72 -23.23 45.95 -25.14
N VAL A 73 -22.77 47.20 -25.12
CA VAL A 73 -21.71 47.65 -24.20
C VAL A 73 -22.33 47.89 -22.82
N ARG A 74 -21.76 47.23 -21.80
CA ARG A 74 -22.10 47.40 -20.38
C ARG A 74 -20.92 48.05 -19.67
N GLU A 75 -21.18 48.88 -18.66
CA GLU A 75 -20.15 49.66 -17.97
C GLU A 75 -19.14 48.78 -17.20
N GLU A 76 -19.59 47.66 -16.61
CA GLU A 76 -18.75 46.74 -15.81
C GLU A 76 -18.25 45.52 -16.61
N ARG A 77 -18.01 45.67 -17.92
CA ARG A 77 -17.58 44.56 -18.79
C ARG A 77 -16.07 44.53 -18.97
N VAL A 78 -15.49 43.33 -18.99
CA VAL A 78 -14.12 43.09 -19.45
C VAL A 78 -13.96 43.54 -20.92
N PRO A 79 -13.01 44.42 -21.25
CA PRO A 79 -12.86 44.94 -22.61
C PRO A 79 -12.52 43.81 -23.61
N PRO A 80 -12.97 43.91 -24.89
CA PRO A 80 -12.72 42.87 -25.90
C PRO A 80 -11.25 42.46 -26.05
N ALA A 81 -10.33 43.43 -25.94
CA ALA A 81 -8.89 43.17 -26.03
C ALA A 81 -8.39 42.27 -24.88
N GLU A 82 -8.88 42.48 -23.66
CA GLU A 82 -8.53 41.66 -22.51
C GLU A 82 -9.13 40.26 -22.60
N ILE A 83 -10.34 40.12 -23.16
CA ILE A 83 -10.94 38.79 -23.43
C ILE A 83 -10.06 38.00 -24.41
N ARG A 84 -9.53 38.63 -25.46
CA ARG A 84 -8.61 37.97 -26.42
C ARG A 84 -7.28 37.58 -25.77
N ASP A 85 -6.74 38.41 -24.89
CA ASP A 85 -5.55 38.10 -24.11
C ASP A 85 -5.76 36.92 -23.15
N LEU A 86 -6.92 36.87 -22.48
CA LEU A 86 -7.33 35.73 -21.64
C LEU A 86 -7.42 34.42 -22.45
N MET A 87 -8.00 34.47 -23.65
CA MET A 87 -8.06 33.31 -24.55
C MET A 87 -6.66 32.87 -25.01
N SER A 88 -5.80 33.83 -25.36
CA SER A 88 -4.42 33.56 -25.76
C SER A 88 -3.62 32.89 -24.64
N TYR A 89 -3.83 33.34 -23.39
CA TYR A 89 -3.25 32.69 -22.21
C TYR A 89 -3.77 31.25 -22.04
N ALA A 90 -5.09 31.04 -22.13
CA ALA A 90 -5.68 29.71 -21.97
C ALA A 90 -5.14 28.72 -23.01
N ASP A 91 -5.07 29.13 -24.28
CA ASP A 91 -4.58 28.30 -25.37
C ASP A 91 -3.08 27.97 -25.23
N ALA A 92 -2.28 28.94 -24.79
CA ALA A 92 -0.84 28.75 -24.60
C ALA A 92 -0.49 27.86 -23.40
N TYR A 93 -1.23 27.99 -22.29
CA TYR A 93 -0.93 27.28 -21.04
C TYR A 93 -1.67 25.95 -20.86
N SER A 94 -2.73 25.69 -21.63
CA SER A 94 -3.41 24.37 -21.62
C SER A 94 -2.46 23.20 -21.89
N PRO A 95 -1.67 23.18 -22.98
CA PRO A 95 -0.76 22.05 -23.25
C PRO A 95 0.35 21.95 -22.20
N VAL A 96 0.77 23.06 -21.57
CA VAL A 96 1.74 23.04 -20.48
C VAL A 96 1.18 22.31 -19.25
N ALA A 97 -0.10 22.53 -18.94
CA ALA A 97 -0.78 21.84 -17.86
C ALA A 97 -0.91 20.33 -18.14
N ASP A 98 -1.27 19.96 -19.37
CA ASP A 98 -1.40 18.56 -19.80
C ASP A 98 -0.06 17.81 -19.66
N GLU A 99 1.04 18.41 -20.11
CA GLU A 99 2.39 17.84 -19.98
C GLU A 99 2.84 17.71 -18.53
N LEU A 100 2.52 18.68 -17.67
CA LEU A 100 2.80 18.60 -16.23
C LEU A 100 2.00 17.48 -15.55
N GLU A 101 0.76 17.27 -15.95
CA GLU A 101 -0.04 16.14 -15.47
C GLU A 101 0.56 14.81 -15.92
N ALA A 102 0.91 14.68 -17.21
CA ALA A 102 1.55 13.49 -17.75
C ALA A 102 2.87 13.18 -17.03
N LEU A 103 3.72 14.18 -16.83
CA LEU A 103 4.97 14.05 -16.08
C LEU A 103 4.71 13.54 -14.65
N ALA A 104 3.72 14.10 -13.95
CA ALA A 104 3.36 13.65 -12.62
C ALA A 104 2.90 12.18 -12.61
N GLN A 105 2.13 11.75 -13.62
CA GLN A 105 1.73 10.35 -13.78
C GLN A 105 2.95 9.43 -14.02
N PHE A 106 3.88 9.83 -14.90
CA PHE A 106 5.09 9.06 -15.20
C PHE A 106 6.04 8.93 -14.02
N VAL A 107 6.18 9.99 -13.21
CA VAL A 107 6.98 9.94 -11.97
C VAL A 107 6.35 8.96 -10.98
N ARG A 108 5.03 9.00 -10.77
CA ARG A 108 4.32 8.05 -9.88
C ARG A 108 4.46 6.60 -10.37
N HIS A 109 4.35 6.39 -11.68
CA HIS A 109 4.60 5.09 -12.29
C HIS A 109 6.03 4.62 -12.02
N SER A 110 7.03 5.48 -12.24
CA SER A 110 8.45 5.14 -12.02
C SER A 110 8.75 4.77 -10.57
N VAL A 111 8.17 5.49 -9.60
CA VAL A 111 8.26 5.15 -8.17
C VAL A 111 7.65 3.77 -7.89
N THR A 112 6.48 3.50 -8.47
CA THR A 112 5.82 2.21 -8.34
C THR A 112 6.65 1.08 -8.97
N ALA A 113 7.22 1.31 -10.15
CA ALA A 113 8.09 0.36 -10.84
C ALA A 113 9.35 0.04 -10.00
N ALA A 114 10.03 1.07 -9.48
CA ALA A 114 11.19 0.87 -8.62
C ALA A 114 10.86 0.05 -7.36
N ARG A 115 9.71 0.34 -6.72
CA ARG A 115 9.23 -0.45 -5.57
C ARG A 115 8.85 -1.88 -5.95
N ASN A 116 8.25 -2.08 -7.13
CA ASN A 116 7.90 -3.40 -7.60
C ASN A 116 9.14 -4.27 -7.82
N THR A 117 10.18 -3.72 -8.46
CA THR A 117 11.45 -4.42 -8.66
C THR A 117 12.08 -4.80 -7.32
N ALA A 118 12.24 -3.83 -6.41
CA ALA A 118 12.82 -4.09 -5.09
C ALA A 118 11.99 -5.10 -4.27
N GLY A 119 10.66 -5.00 -4.31
CA GLY A 119 9.76 -5.92 -3.62
C GLY A 119 9.80 -7.34 -4.18
N SER A 120 9.86 -7.48 -5.51
CA SER A 120 9.94 -8.78 -6.18
C SER A 120 11.24 -9.51 -5.85
N GLU A 121 12.36 -8.79 -5.84
CA GLU A 121 13.67 -9.33 -5.45
C GLU A 121 13.70 -9.75 -3.98
N ALA A 122 13.15 -8.91 -3.09
CA ALA A 122 13.03 -9.22 -1.66
C ALA A 122 12.17 -10.47 -1.40
N LEU A 123 11.05 -10.63 -2.10
CA LEU A 123 10.19 -11.80 -2.00
C LEU A 123 10.87 -13.07 -2.53
N THR A 124 11.60 -12.96 -3.64
CA THR A 124 12.39 -14.06 -4.20
C THR A 124 13.45 -14.51 -3.22
N THR A 125 14.22 -13.57 -2.66
CA THR A 125 15.25 -13.82 -1.64
C THR A 125 14.64 -14.46 -0.39
N TYR A 126 13.51 -13.95 0.10
CA TYR A 126 12.80 -14.53 1.23
C TYR A 126 12.38 -15.99 0.97
N SER A 127 11.84 -16.28 -0.22
CA SER A 127 11.44 -17.65 -0.59
C SER A 127 12.63 -18.61 -0.64
N LEU A 128 13.79 -18.14 -1.13
CA LEU A 128 15.03 -18.90 -1.13
C LEU A 128 15.52 -19.16 0.31
N ALA A 129 15.55 -18.13 1.15
CA ALA A 129 15.93 -18.23 2.56
C ALA A 129 15.05 -19.23 3.31
N GLN A 130 13.72 -19.22 3.08
CA GLN A 130 12.80 -20.22 3.64
C GLN A 130 13.14 -21.65 3.22
N ARG A 131 13.55 -21.88 1.97
CA ARG A 131 13.92 -23.22 1.47
C ARG A 131 15.26 -23.66 2.05
N LEU A 132 16.23 -22.75 2.17
CA LEU A 132 17.54 -23.05 2.74
C LEU A 132 17.48 -23.31 4.24
N ALA A 133 16.72 -22.54 5.01
CA ALA A 133 16.57 -22.71 6.45
C ALA A 133 16.02 -24.08 6.87
N LYS A 134 15.39 -24.83 5.96
CA LYS A 134 14.93 -26.22 6.20
C LYS A 134 16.07 -27.25 6.16
N LYS A 135 17.21 -26.92 5.55
CA LYS A 135 18.39 -27.79 5.50
C LYS A 135 19.23 -27.56 6.75
N SER A 136 19.69 -28.63 7.41
CA SER A 136 20.49 -28.55 8.64
C SER A 136 21.76 -27.71 8.48
N GLN A 137 22.37 -27.71 7.28
CA GLN A 137 23.54 -26.91 6.92
C GLN A 137 23.32 -25.39 6.98
N HIS A 138 22.06 -24.92 6.87
CA HIS A 138 21.71 -23.49 6.89
C HIS A 138 20.73 -23.13 8.02
N ALA A 139 20.77 -23.87 9.13
CA ALA A 139 19.89 -23.61 10.28
C ALA A 139 20.06 -22.20 10.89
N HIS A 140 21.22 -21.56 10.68
CA HIS A 140 21.49 -20.18 11.10
C HIS A 140 20.60 -19.13 10.39
N LEU A 141 19.92 -19.49 9.28
CA LEU A 141 19.01 -18.59 8.56
C LEU A 141 17.62 -18.48 9.19
N VAL A 142 17.26 -19.39 10.11
CA VAL A 142 15.96 -19.43 10.79
C VAL A 142 15.57 -18.09 11.47
N PRO A 143 16.42 -17.44 12.29
CA PRO A 143 16.07 -16.15 12.90
C PRO A 143 15.78 -15.06 11.85
N TYR A 144 16.62 -14.95 10.81
CA TYR A 144 16.41 -13.96 9.74
C TYR A 144 15.08 -14.18 8.99
N VAL A 145 14.71 -15.43 8.71
CA VAL A 145 13.42 -15.76 8.08
C VAL A 145 12.25 -15.39 9.00
N ALA A 146 12.39 -15.51 10.32
CA ALA A 146 11.36 -15.11 11.28
C ALA A 146 11.18 -13.58 11.29
N ASP A 147 12.27 -12.82 11.28
CA ASP A 147 12.23 -11.35 11.20
C ASP A 147 11.61 -10.87 9.88
N MET A 148 12.04 -11.44 8.75
CA MET A 148 11.45 -11.15 7.43
C MET A 148 9.95 -11.46 7.40
N ARG A 149 9.53 -12.60 7.99
CA ARG A 149 8.10 -12.97 8.09
C ARG A 149 7.30 -11.95 8.89
N ARG A 150 7.86 -11.48 10.01
CA ARG A 150 7.23 -10.47 10.88
C ARG A 150 7.09 -9.14 10.12
N ALA A 151 8.14 -8.71 9.44
CA ALA A 151 8.15 -7.49 8.63
C ALA A 151 7.17 -7.55 7.45
N LEU A 152 6.99 -8.73 6.83
CA LEU A 152 6.02 -8.93 5.74
C LEU A 152 4.57 -8.72 6.17
N GLY A 153 4.27 -8.63 7.47
CA GLY A 153 2.94 -8.32 7.98
C GLY A 153 1.86 -9.36 7.64
N ARG A 154 2.23 -10.54 7.09
CA ARG A 154 1.31 -11.63 6.70
C ARG A 154 0.71 -12.39 7.89
N VAL A 155 0.54 -11.72 9.03
CA VAL A 155 -0.31 -12.22 10.10
C VAL A 155 -1.71 -11.70 9.78
N LYS A 156 -2.58 -12.60 9.29
CA LYS A 156 -4.01 -12.31 9.14
C LYS A 156 -4.49 -11.76 10.49
N LYS A 157 -4.82 -10.47 10.59
CA LYS A 157 -5.54 -9.93 11.74
C LYS A 157 -6.90 -10.61 11.69
N LEU A 158 -7.08 -11.66 12.50
CA LEU A 158 -8.40 -12.24 12.69
C LEU A 158 -9.27 -11.14 13.29
N THR A 159 -10.49 -10.99 12.79
CA THR A 159 -11.48 -10.20 13.53
C THR A 159 -11.69 -10.84 14.91
N PRO A 160 -12.12 -10.08 15.94
CA PRO A 160 -12.39 -10.64 17.26
C PRO A 160 -13.34 -11.84 17.21
N GLU A 161 -14.27 -11.83 16.25
CA GLU A 161 -15.20 -12.91 15.99
C GLU A 161 -14.52 -14.17 15.40
N GLU A 162 -13.68 -14.01 14.38
CA GLU A 162 -12.91 -15.13 13.81
C GLU A 162 -11.90 -15.70 14.84
N ALA A 163 -11.36 -14.86 15.73
CA ALA A 163 -10.48 -15.28 16.82
C ALA A 163 -11.23 -16.09 17.89
N ALA A 164 -12.45 -15.66 18.25
CA ALA A 164 -13.32 -16.37 19.18
C ALA A 164 -13.75 -17.73 18.62
N GLN A 165 -14.15 -17.80 17.34
CA GLN A 165 -14.51 -19.05 16.65
C GLN A 165 -13.34 -20.03 16.59
N LYS A 166 -12.12 -19.54 16.33
CA LYS A 166 -10.93 -20.39 16.29
C LYS A 166 -10.49 -20.86 17.67
N ALA A 167 -10.78 -20.09 18.72
CA ALA A 167 -10.54 -20.49 20.11
C ALA A 167 -11.53 -21.57 20.57
N THR A 168 -12.81 -21.45 20.23
CA THR A 168 -13.82 -22.47 20.52
C THR A 168 -13.57 -23.76 19.75
N GLU A 169 -13.16 -23.69 18.48
CA GLU A 169 -12.80 -24.88 17.70
C GLU A 169 -11.58 -25.62 18.28
N ARG A 170 -10.59 -24.87 18.80
CA ARG A 170 -9.42 -25.46 19.48
C ARG A 170 -9.79 -26.07 20.83
N ALA A 171 -10.67 -25.42 21.59
CA ALA A 171 -11.18 -25.96 22.85
C ALA A 171 -11.97 -27.26 22.62
N ALA A 172 -12.83 -27.30 21.59
CA ALA A 172 -13.58 -28.49 21.20
C ALA A 172 -12.67 -29.65 20.74
N LYS A 173 -11.60 -29.35 19.99
CA LYS A 173 -10.61 -30.36 19.60
C LYS A 173 -9.81 -30.88 20.79
N ALA A 174 -9.50 -30.03 21.77
CA ALA A 174 -8.82 -30.44 23.00
C ALA A 174 -9.71 -31.33 23.87
N THR A 175 -10.98 -30.97 24.08
CA THR A 175 -11.93 -31.78 24.86
C THR A 175 -12.23 -33.12 24.17
N ALA A 176 -12.37 -33.14 22.84
CA ALA A 176 -12.53 -34.39 22.09
C ALA A 176 -11.30 -35.32 22.23
N LYS A 177 -10.09 -34.76 22.28
CA LYS A 177 -8.85 -35.54 22.47
C LYS A 177 -8.76 -36.10 23.89
N VAL A 178 -9.19 -35.35 24.90
CA VAL A 178 -9.27 -35.79 26.31
C VAL A 178 -10.34 -36.88 26.46
N ALA A 179 -11.54 -36.69 25.90
CA ALA A 179 -12.61 -37.69 25.94
C ALA A 179 -12.22 -39.01 25.25
N LYS A 180 -11.47 -38.94 24.14
CA LYS A 180 -10.93 -40.12 23.47
C LYS A 180 -9.86 -40.83 24.31
N ALA A 181 -9.06 -40.08 25.07
CA ALA A 181 -8.07 -40.63 25.98
C ALA A 181 -8.73 -41.30 27.21
N THR A 182 -9.77 -40.69 27.79
CA THR A 182 -10.49 -41.25 28.94
C THR A 182 -11.33 -42.48 28.56
N ALA A 183 -11.96 -42.50 27.38
CA ALA A 183 -12.66 -43.68 26.88
C ALA A 183 -11.69 -44.86 26.63
N LYS A 184 -10.47 -44.57 26.15
CA LYS A 184 -9.42 -45.57 25.99
C LYS A 184 -8.96 -46.12 27.35
N ALA A 185 -8.84 -45.28 28.37
CA ALA A 185 -8.47 -45.69 29.73
C ALA A 185 -9.57 -46.54 30.42
N ALA A 186 -10.84 -46.15 30.29
CA ALA A 186 -11.97 -46.90 30.86
C ALA A 186 -12.15 -48.29 30.22
N LYS A 187 -11.86 -48.41 28.91
CA LYS A 187 -11.89 -49.70 28.22
C LYS A 187 -10.78 -50.65 28.70
N SER A 188 -9.62 -50.12 29.09
CA SER A 188 -8.53 -50.91 29.68
C SER A 188 -8.84 -51.37 31.12
N ALA A 189 -9.59 -50.59 31.90
CA ALA A 189 -9.98 -50.93 33.27
C ALA A 189 -11.06 -52.04 33.36
N LYS A 190 -11.93 -52.17 32.33
CA LYS A 190 -12.96 -53.21 32.28
C LYS A 190 -12.43 -54.62 31.95
N THR A 191 -11.16 -54.74 31.60
CA THR A 191 -10.45 -56.01 31.34
C THR A 191 -9.55 -56.46 32.50
N ALA A 192 -9.57 -55.77 33.64
CA ALA A 192 -8.84 -56.21 34.83
C ALA A 192 -9.58 -57.39 35.49
N PRO A 193 -8.93 -58.55 35.75
CA PRO A 193 -9.56 -59.68 36.42
C PRO A 193 -9.81 -59.40 37.91
N ALA A 194 -10.87 -60.01 38.45
CA ALA A 194 -11.33 -59.87 39.83
C ALA A 194 -10.23 -60.24 40.87
N PRO A 195 -10.20 -59.58 42.04
CA PRO A 195 -9.21 -59.84 43.07
C PRO A 195 -9.42 -61.22 43.73
N PRO A 196 -8.35 -61.93 44.14
CA PRO A 196 -8.46 -63.22 44.81
C PRO A 196 -9.06 -63.08 46.22
N ALA A 197 -9.88 -64.05 46.59
CA ALA A 197 -10.48 -64.20 47.91
C ALA A 197 -9.41 -64.43 49.00
N ASN A 198 -9.58 -63.75 50.14
CA ASN A 198 -8.75 -63.89 51.35
C ASN A 198 -8.82 -65.31 51.93
N PRO A 199 -7.71 -65.85 52.49
CA PRO A 199 -7.75 -66.97 53.43
C PRO A 199 -7.95 -66.48 54.89
N ALA A 200 -8.55 -67.37 55.69
CA ALA A 200 -8.91 -67.22 57.10
C ALA A 200 -7.70 -67.07 58.07
N PRO A 201 -7.90 -66.57 59.31
CA PRO A 201 -6.81 -66.41 60.28
C PRO A 201 -6.58 -67.69 61.07
N THR A 202 -5.32 -68.15 61.15
CA THR A 202 -4.88 -69.17 62.11
C THR A 202 -4.19 -68.49 63.29
N THR A 203 -4.79 -68.66 64.47
CA THR A 203 -4.30 -68.32 65.80
C THR A 203 -2.92 -68.92 66.07
N GLN A 204 -1.97 -68.09 66.52
CA GLN A 204 -0.79 -68.53 67.27
C GLN A 204 -0.79 -67.86 68.64
N GLN A 205 -0.73 -68.69 69.69
CA GLN A 205 -0.49 -68.29 71.07
C GLN A 205 0.67 -69.16 71.57
N PRO A 206 1.74 -68.59 72.16
CA PRO A 206 2.80 -69.39 72.79
C PRO A 206 2.60 -69.49 74.31
N SER A 207 2.97 -70.68 74.80
CA SER A 207 3.40 -71.11 76.15
C SER A 207 2.78 -70.48 77.40
#